data_AF-A0A2G1BYC7-F1
#
_entry.id   AF-A0A2G1BYC7-F1
#
_cell.length_a   1.000
_cell.length_b   1.000
_cell.length_c   1.000
_cell.angle_alpha   90.00
_cell.angle_beta   90.00
_cell.angle_gamma   90.00
#
_symmetry.space_group_name_H-M   'P 1'
#
loop_
_entity.id
_entity.type
_entity.pdbx_description
1 polymer ?
#
loop_
_entity_poly.entity_id
_entity_poly.type
_entity_poly.pdbx_seq_one_letter_code
_entity_poly.pdbx_strand_id
1 'polypeptide(L)'
;MNKYCILFITLFILSCAGNTSSEKTLKTNTQPKQSKSNTSIVILGTIQDAGSPQIACKKECCANLFKNPDKKRQVTSLGVIDKQHQKTYLFEATPDIALQMKTLTKLEGKSDKEIADGIFLTHAHIGHYTGLMFLGKEAMDANKAPVYTMPRMKDFLSENGPWDQLITRKNIELHQIENEKPIELTKNIKVTPLIVPHRDEYSETVGYRITGPNKSALFIPDIDKWEKWDKNIIDEIKKVDYAFLDATFYSGKEINSRDISQIPHPFIVESLDKFKDLSKQEKNKIIFIHFNHTNPVINSTSEESKFVTSQGYRIAEIETVFDL
;
A
#
# COMPACT_ATOMS: atom_id res chain seq x y z
N MET A 1 6.44 76.88 -23.50
CA MET A 1 5.52 76.20 -24.44
C MET A 1 5.20 74.82 -23.88
N ASN A 2 3.94 74.39 -24.03
CA ASN A 2 3.30 73.12 -23.58
C ASN A 2 3.02 73.06 -22.06
N LYS A 3 1.92 73.60 -21.54
CA LYS A 3 0.47 73.25 -21.63
C LYS A 3 0.13 71.83 -21.13
N TYR A 4 -0.38 71.80 -19.89
CA TYR A 4 -1.23 70.75 -19.33
C TYR A 4 -2.59 70.71 -20.05
N CYS A 5 -3.14 69.52 -20.29
CA CYS A 5 -4.57 69.31 -20.52
C CYS A 5 -5.02 68.07 -19.74
N ILE A 6 -5.76 68.33 -18.67
CA ILE A 6 -6.58 67.35 -17.95
C ILE A 6 -7.87 67.20 -18.77
N LEU A 7 -8.25 65.96 -19.12
CA LEU A 7 -9.54 65.67 -19.75
C LEU A 7 -10.34 64.71 -18.87
N PHE A 8 -11.40 65.24 -18.27
CA PHE A 8 -12.56 64.50 -17.78
C PHE A 8 -13.34 63.95 -18.98
N ILE A 9 -13.64 62.65 -19.02
CA ILE A 9 -14.79 62.15 -19.79
C ILE A 9 -15.55 61.12 -18.96
N THR A 10 -16.85 61.42 -18.89
CA THR A 10 -17.99 60.84 -18.21
C THR A 10 -18.37 59.43 -18.64
N LEU A 11 -18.95 58.74 -17.65
CA LEU A 11 -19.73 57.50 -17.70
C LEU A 11 -20.79 57.50 -18.82
N PHE A 12 -20.82 56.43 -19.63
CA PHE A 12 -22.02 56.03 -20.38
C PHE A 12 -22.42 54.62 -19.96
N ILE A 13 -23.60 54.54 -19.36
CA ILE A 13 -24.28 53.30 -18.98
C ILE A 13 -25.06 52.86 -20.22
N LEU A 14 -24.75 51.68 -20.77
CA LEU A 14 -25.61 51.00 -21.72
C LEU A 14 -25.89 49.59 -21.23
N SER A 15 -27.13 49.45 -20.78
CA SER A 15 -27.80 48.20 -20.46
C SER A 15 -28.05 47.41 -21.75
N CYS A 16 -27.58 46.17 -21.80
CA CYS A 16 -28.16 45.13 -22.65
C CYS A 16 -28.39 43.89 -21.80
N ALA A 17 -29.68 43.63 -21.55
CA ALA A 17 -30.18 42.37 -21.03
C ALA A 17 -29.85 41.24 -22.01
N GLY A 18 -29.20 40.20 -21.49
CA GLY A 18 -28.99 38.94 -22.18
C GLY A 18 -29.22 37.80 -21.19
N ASN A 19 -30.45 37.29 -21.16
CA ASN A 19 -30.82 36.08 -20.46
C ASN A 19 -29.99 34.91 -20.99
N THR A 20 -29.10 34.35 -20.17
CA THR A 20 -28.70 32.95 -20.29
C THR A 20 -28.67 32.35 -18.89
N SER A 21 -29.62 31.46 -18.66
CA SER A 21 -29.73 30.60 -17.49
C SER A 21 -28.46 29.76 -17.34
N SER A 22 -27.62 30.10 -16.36
CA SER A 22 -26.58 29.19 -15.90
C SER A 22 -27.22 28.17 -14.96
N GLU A 23 -27.35 26.94 -15.47
CA GLU A 23 -27.58 25.76 -14.64
C GLU A 23 -26.48 25.69 -13.58
N LYS A 24 -26.86 25.90 -12.32
CA LYS A 24 -26.03 25.55 -11.16
C LYS A 24 -25.88 24.04 -11.15
N THR A 25 -24.83 23.53 -11.79
CA THR A 25 -24.33 22.20 -11.52
C THR A 25 -23.81 22.20 -10.08
N LEU A 26 -24.64 21.72 -9.15
CA LEU A 26 -24.26 21.39 -7.79
C LEU A 26 -23.18 20.30 -7.86
N LYS A 27 -21.91 20.73 -7.91
CA LYS A 27 -20.78 19.85 -7.62
C LYS A 27 -20.89 19.48 -6.15
N THR A 28 -21.43 18.31 -5.87
CA THR A 28 -21.28 17.62 -4.60
C THR A 28 -19.80 17.31 -4.40
N ASN A 29 -19.09 18.28 -3.82
CA ASN A 29 -17.79 18.04 -3.19
C ASN A 29 -18.00 17.06 -2.05
N THR A 30 -17.92 15.78 -2.39
CA THR A 30 -17.85 14.72 -1.39
C THR A 30 -16.37 14.60 -1.06
N GLN A 31 -15.88 15.53 -0.24
CA GLN A 31 -14.62 15.30 0.44
C GLN A 31 -14.80 14.03 1.30
N PRO A 32 -13.86 13.08 1.26
CA PRO A 32 -13.93 11.91 2.12
C PRO A 32 -13.97 12.42 3.56
N LYS A 33 -15.07 12.09 4.25
CA LYS A 33 -15.32 12.45 5.65
C LYS A 33 -14.18 11.84 6.45
N GLN A 34 -13.20 12.67 6.83
CA GLN A 34 -12.02 12.24 7.57
C GLN A 34 -12.50 11.53 8.82
N SER A 35 -12.23 10.23 8.88
CA SER A 35 -12.64 9.43 10.03
C SER A 35 -12.04 10.03 11.29
N LYS A 36 -12.88 10.15 12.32
CA LYS A 36 -12.48 10.54 13.67
C LYS A 36 -11.69 9.44 14.39
N SER A 37 -11.37 8.31 13.73
CA SER A 37 -10.62 7.24 14.38
C SER A 37 -9.21 7.72 14.74
N ASN A 38 -8.84 7.52 16.00
CA ASN A 38 -7.48 7.77 16.48
C ASN A 38 -6.49 6.75 15.95
N THR A 39 -6.96 5.57 15.51
CA THR A 39 -6.14 4.50 14.97
C THR A 39 -6.64 4.09 13.59
N SER A 40 -5.73 3.96 12.61
CA SER A 40 -6.11 3.67 11.22
C SER A 40 -5.02 2.95 10.44
N ILE A 41 -5.44 2.25 9.38
CA ILE A 41 -4.57 1.75 8.32
C ILE A 41 -4.73 2.64 7.08
N VAL A 42 -3.64 2.94 6.38
CA VAL A 42 -3.63 3.57 5.06
C VAL A 42 -2.88 2.69 4.06
N ILE A 43 -3.40 2.58 2.84
CA ILE A 43 -2.70 1.93 1.74
C ILE A 43 -1.69 2.92 1.14
N LEU A 44 -0.40 2.60 1.18
CA LEU A 44 0.69 3.46 0.69
C LEU A 44 1.20 3.04 -0.69
N GLY A 45 0.89 1.84 -1.13
CA GLY A 45 1.13 1.35 -2.48
C GLY A 45 0.40 0.04 -2.72
N THR A 46 0.28 -0.35 -3.98
CA THR A 46 -0.54 -1.50 -4.39
C THR A 46 0.09 -2.38 -5.45
N ILE A 47 1.24 -1.99 -6.00
CA ILE A 47 1.92 -2.70 -7.09
C ILE A 47 2.88 -3.75 -6.51
N GLN A 48 3.12 -4.84 -7.24
CA GLN A 48 4.13 -5.83 -6.84
C GLN A 48 5.55 -5.24 -6.83
N ASP A 49 6.47 -6.01 -6.29
CA ASP A 49 7.89 -5.71 -6.11
C ASP A 49 8.65 -5.13 -7.33
N ALA A 50 8.39 -5.60 -8.55
CA ALA A 50 9.08 -5.15 -9.76
C ALA A 50 8.59 -3.78 -10.29
N GLY A 51 7.52 -3.23 -9.70
CA GLY A 51 6.99 -1.91 -10.02
C GLY A 51 6.14 -1.83 -11.30
N SER A 52 5.58 -0.65 -11.54
CA SER A 52 4.76 -0.35 -12.72
C SER A 52 4.95 1.11 -13.14
N PRO A 53 5.73 1.39 -14.20
CA PRO A 53 6.19 0.45 -15.21
C PRO A 53 7.31 -0.46 -14.72
N GLN A 54 7.27 -1.73 -15.12
CA GLN A 54 8.35 -2.67 -14.86
C GLN A 54 9.51 -2.43 -15.84
N ILE A 55 10.75 -2.53 -15.35
CA ILE A 55 11.96 -2.37 -16.17
C ILE A 55 11.92 -3.24 -17.44
N ALA A 56 12.27 -2.62 -18.57
CA ALA A 56 12.26 -3.22 -19.91
C ALA A 56 10.89 -3.71 -20.45
N CYS A 57 9.77 -3.44 -19.76
CA CYS A 57 8.45 -3.81 -20.27
C CYS A 57 8.04 -2.93 -21.47
N LYS A 58 7.78 -3.55 -22.62
CA LYS A 58 7.33 -2.87 -23.85
C LYS A 58 5.83 -3.00 -24.11
N LYS A 59 5.10 -3.72 -23.26
CA LYS A 59 3.65 -3.93 -23.40
C LYS A 59 2.90 -2.62 -23.15
N GLU A 60 1.67 -2.54 -23.65
CA GLU A 60 0.79 -1.36 -23.50
C GLU A 60 0.61 -0.96 -22.02
N CYS A 61 0.56 -1.93 -21.10
CA CYS A 61 0.44 -1.69 -19.66
C CYS A 61 1.60 -0.85 -19.05
N CYS A 62 2.76 -0.75 -19.72
CA CYS A 62 3.92 0.01 -19.25
C CYS A 62 4.43 1.05 -20.24
N ALA A 63 4.20 0.87 -21.54
CA ALA A 63 4.81 1.68 -22.59
C ALA A 63 4.57 3.19 -22.41
N ASN A 64 3.34 3.59 -22.05
CA ASN A 64 3.02 5.00 -21.82
C ASN A 64 3.56 5.52 -20.48
N LEU A 65 3.68 4.67 -19.45
CA LEU A 65 4.12 5.07 -18.11
C LEU A 65 5.58 5.53 -18.07
N PHE A 66 6.43 5.06 -18.97
CA PHE A 66 7.81 5.58 -19.09
C PHE A 66 7.86 7.04 -19.55
N LYS A 67 6.86 7.50 -20.30
CA LYS A 67 6.74 8.90 -20.76
C LYS A 67 5.89 9.74 -19.81
N ASN A 68 4.82 9.13 -19.29
CA ASN A 68 3.84 9.74 -18.40
C ASN A 68 3.68 8.88 -17.13
N PRO A 69 4.62 8.97 -16.17
CA PRO A 69 4.56 8.18 -14.96
C PRO A 69 3.30 8.44 -14.15
N ASP A 70 2.72 7.37 -13.59
CA ASP A 70 1.57 7.45 -12.69
C ASP A 70 2.05 7.34 -11.24
N LYS A 71 1.93 8.43 -10.48
CA LYS A 71 2.36 8.50 -9.07
C LYS A 71 1.59 7.57 -8.14
N LYS A 72 0.45 7.03 -8.58
CA LYS A 72 -0.35 6.07 -7.82
C LYS A 72 0.20 4.64 -7.91
N ARG A 73 1.14 4.37 -8.83
CA ARG A 73 1.73 3.04 -9.06
C ARG A 73 2.96 2.79 -8.17
N GLN A 74 2.78 2.93 -6.87
CA GLN A 74 3.81 2.63 -5.87
C GLN A 74 3.75 1.16 -5.44
N VAL A 75 4.91 0.59 -5.14
CA VAL A 75 5.09 -0.78 -4.64
C VAL A 75 4.35 -0.97 -3.32
N THR A 76 3.81 -2.17 -3.10
CA THR A 76 2.87 -2.47 -2.02
C THR A 76 3.41 -2.14 -0.65
N SER A 77 2.64 -1.34 0.08
CA SER A 77 2.96 -0.95 1.45
C SER A 77 1.68 -0.53 2.18
N LEU A 78 1.63 -0.80 3.49
CA LEU A 78 0.62 -0.26 4.38
C LEU A 78 1.26 0.66 5.43
N GLY A 79 0.51 1.65 5.88
CA GLY A 79 0.84 2.46 7.04
C GLY A 79 -0.18 2.24 8.15
N VAL A 80 0.27 2.07 9.38
CA VAL A 80 -0.57 2.11 10.58
C VAL A 80 -0.31 3.40 11.33
N ILE A 81 -1.36 4.08 11.75
CA ILE A 81 -1.30 5.37 12.44
C ILE A 81 -2.03 5.25 13.77
N ASP A 82 -1.41 5.70 14.85
CA ASP A 82 -2.00 5.91 16.17
C ASP A 82 -1.79 7.35 16.60
N LYS A 83 -2.79 8.18 16.30
CA LYS A 83 -2.80 9.63 16.62
C LYS A 83 -2.91 9.91 18.12
N GLN A 84 -3.34 8.94 18.92
CA GLN A 84 -3.41 9.11 20.37
C GLN A 84 -2.00 9.05 20.96
N HIS A 85 -1.18 8.10 20.51
CA HIS A 85 0.20 7.92 20.97
C HIS A 85 1.24 8.61 20.08
N GLN A 86 0.82 9.27 18.99
CA GLN A 86 1.69 9.91 17.99
C GLN A 86 2.71 8.92 17.42
N LYS A 87 2.22 7.72 17.08
CA LYS A 87 3.01 6.62 16.54
C LYS A 87 2.55 6.25 15.14
N THR A 88 3.51 5.99 14.26
CA THR A 88 3.26 5.42 12.94
C THR A 88 4.12 4.20 12.70
N TYR A 89 3.60 3.24 11.93
CA TYR A 89 4.32 2.03 11.56
C TYR A 89 4.17 1.79 10.07
N LEU A 90 5.28 1.51 9.40
CA LEU A 90 5.32 1.21 7.98
C LEU A 90 5.42 -0.31 7.79
N PHE A 91 4.63 -0.87 6.90
CA PHE A 91 4.73 -2.26 6.45
C PHE A 91 5.30 -2.24 5.05
N GLU A 92 6.38 -2.99 4.86
CA GLU A 92 7.31 -2.96 3.74
C GLU A 92 8.17 -1.69 3.66
N ALA A 93 9.48 -1.88 3.52
CA ALA A 93 10.42 -0.84 3.14
C ALA A 93 10.66 -0.92 1.63
N THR A 94 9.73 -0.38 0.85
CA THR A 94 9.74 -0.51 -0.61
C THR A 94 10.73 0.46 -1.28
N PRO A 95 11.06 0.28 -2.57
CA PRO A 95 11.78 1.29 -3.35
C PRO A 95 11.13 2.68 -3.34
N ASP A 96 9.82 2.77 -3.11
CA ASP A 96 9.05 4.02 -3.05
C ASP A 96 8.98 4.65 -1.65
N ILE A 97 9.75 4.12 -0.67
CA ILE A 97 9.69 4.50 0.74
C ILE A 97 9.73 6.01 0.99
N ALA A 98 10.46 6.79 0.18
CA ALA A 98 10.54 8.24 0.37
C ALA A 98 9.15 8.92 0.28
N LEU A 99 8.34 8.54 -0.71
CA LEU A 99 6.98 9.08 -0.86
C LEU A 99 6.02 8.45 0.16
N GLN A 100 6.14 7.13 0.39
CA GLN A 100 5.27 6.39 1.31
C GLN A 100 5.42 6.87 2.75
N MET A 101 6.67 7.06 3.21
CA MET A 101 6.99 7.59 4.53
C MET A 101 6.42 8.99 4.71
N LYS A 102 6.60 9.86 3.70
CA LYS A 102 6.09 11.24 3.74
C LYS A 102 4.57 11.28 3.80
N THR A 103 3.88 10.42 3.05
CA THR A 103 2.42 10.29 3.09
C THR A 103 1.97 9.81 4.47
N LEU A 104 2.61 8.79 5.02
CA LEU A 104 2.29 8.22 6.32
C LEU A 104 2.41 9.24 7.46
N THR A 105 3.56 9.92 7.56
CA THR A 105 3.81 10.88 8.65
C THR A 105 2.91 12.10 8.55
N LYS A 106 2.63 12.58 7.33
CA LYS A 106 1.68 13.67 7.10
C LYS A 106 0.25 13.32 7.54
N LEU A 107 -0.17 12.06 7.37
CA LEU A 107 -1.52 11.62 7.77
C LEU A 107 -1.69 11.48 9.30
N GLU A 108 -0.60 11.25 10.04
CA GLU A 108 -0.58 11.32 11.50
C GLU A 108 -0.88 12.76 11.96
N GLY A 109 -0.08 13.72 11.49
CA GLY A 109 -0.37 15.15 11.50
C GLY A 109 -0.24 15.88 12.86
N LYS A 110 0.24 15.23 13.92
CA LYS A 110 0.51 15.87 15.23
C LYS A 110 2.00 15.97 15.56
N SER A 111 2.85 15.21 14.87
CA SER A 111 4.30 15.21 15.04
C SER A 111 5.01 15.74 13.79
N ASP A 112 6.15 16.40 13.99
CA ASP A 112 7.07 16.81 12.90
C ASP A 112 8.02 15.68 12.47
N LYS A 113 7.80 14.44 12.94
CA LYS A 113 8.58 13.26 12.55
C LYS A 113 8.38 12.97 11.07
N GLU A 114 9.49 12.77 10.35
CA GLU A 114 9.51 12.39 8.93
C GLU A 114 9.82 10.90 8.72
N ILE A 115 9.82 10.11 9.80
CA ILE A 115 10.04 8.66 9.78
C ILE A 115 9.03 7.96 10.68
N ALA A 116 8.66 6.74 10.30
CA ALA A 116 7.84 5.85 11.11
C ALA A 116 8.57 5.40 12.39
N ASP A 117 7.79 5.17 13.44
CA ASP A 117 8.29 4.66 14.72
C ASP A 117 8.62 3.15 14.68
N GLY A 118 8.29 2.46 13.58
CA GLY A 118 8.74 1.11 13.29
C GLY A 118 8.43 0.69 11.86
N ILE A 119 9.27 -0.19 11.32
CA ILE A 119 9.16 -0.72 9.96
C ILE A 119 9.04 -2.24 10.05
N PHE A 120 8.01 -2.84 9.47
CA PHE A 120 7.78 -4.29 9.44
C PHE A 120 8.06 -4.82 8.04
N LEU A 121 8.90 -5.85 7.93
CA LEU A 121 9.21 -6.48 6.65
C LEU A 121 8.54 -7.85 6.56
N THR A 122 7.96 -8.19 5.42
CA THR A 122 7.40 -9.55 5.24
C THR A 122 8.43 -10.57 4.79
N HIS A 123 9.33 -10.20 3.86
CA HIS A 123 10.32 -11.12 3.28
C HIS A 123 11.41 -10.41 2.46
N ALA A 124 12.35 -11.20 1.92
CA ALA A 124 13.54 -10.75 1.20
C ALA A 124 13.37 -10.57 -0.33
N HIS A 125 12.18 -10.23 -0.82
CA HIS A 125 12.00 -9.79 -2.21
C HIS A 125 12.24 -8.29 -2.36
N ILE A 126 12.75 -7.87 -3.53
CA ILE A 126 13.29 -6.53 -3.73
C ILE A 126 12.28 -5.40 -3.42
N GLY A 127 10.98 -5.66 -3.59
CA GLY A 127 9.92 -4.70 -3.30
C GLY A 127 9.66 -4.44 -1.82
N HIS A 128 10.22 -5.26 -0.94
CA HIS A 128 9.77 -5.37 0.45
C HIS A 128 10.78 -4.84 1.46
N TYR A 129 12.06 -4.79 1.13
CA TYR A 129 13.12 -4.35 2.05
C TYR A 129 14.16 -3.40 1.46
N THR A 130 14.25 -3.27 0.13
CA THR A 130 15.35 -2.50 -0.49
C THR A 130 15.28 -1.02 -0.17
N GLY A 131 14.10 -0.49 0.18
CA GLY A 131 13.93 0.87 0.68
C GLY A 131 14.73 1.18 1.94
N LEU A 132 15.14 0.16 2.72
CA LEU A 132 16.03 0.34 3.86
C LEU A 132 17.35 1.04 3.47
N MET A 133 17.82 0.90 2.23
CA MET A 133 19.03 1.58 1.77
C MET A 133 18.96 3.11 1.92
N PHE A 134 17.74 3.69 1.85
CA PHE A 134 17.53 5.13 2.03
C PHE A 134 17.60 5.58 3.49
N LEU A 135 17.69 4.66 4.45
CA LEU A 135 17.95 4.98 5.85
C LEU A 135 19.44 5.14 6.16
N GLY A 136 20.31 4.80 5.20
CA GLY A 136 21.77 4.90 5.33
C GLY A 136 22.32 6.32 5.18
N LYS A 137 23.65 6.42 5.30
CA LYS A 137 24.41 7.67 5.36
C LYS A 137 24.21 8.57 4.14
N GLU A 138 24.06 7.98 2.95
CA GLU A 138 23.93 8.72 1.69
C GLU A 138 22.57 9.41 1.53
N ALA A 139 21.60 9.06 2.36
CA ALA A 139 20.24 9.57 2.27
C ALA A 139 19.79 10.15 3.62
N MET A 140 18.95 9.44 4.38
CA MET A 140 18.39 9.98 5.61
C MET A 140 19.41 10.05 6.76
N ASP A 141 20.44 9.19 6.74
CA ASP A 141 21.33 8.92 7.88
C ASP A 141 20.51 8.75 9.17
N ALA A 142 19.55 7.82 9.13
CA ALA A 142 18.63 7.59 10.22
C ALA A 142 19.39 7.23 11.50
N ASN A 143 18.76 7.41 12.66
CA ASN A 143 19.35 7.06 13.95
C ASN A 143 18.49 6.00 14.63
N LYS A 144 18.95 4.74 14.56
CA LYS A 144 18.30 3.57 15.16
C LYS A 144 16.82 3.44 14.81
N ALA A 145 16.49 3.56 13.52
CA ALA A 145 15.13 3.28 13.06
C ALA A 145 14.75 1.82 13.39
N PRO A 146 13.66 1.55 14.14
CA PRO A 146 13.29 0.18 14.49
C PRO A 146 12.79 -0.58 13.27
N VAL A 147 13.37 -1.75 13.00
CA VAL A 147 12.98 -2.63 11.89
C VAL A 147 12.67 -4.03 12.44
N TYR A 148 11.43 -4.47 12.26
CA TYR A 148 10.91 -5.74 12.75
C TYR A 148 11.00 -6.80 11.66
N THR A 149 11.66 -7.91 11.97
CA THR A 149 11.98 -8.97 11.00
C THR A 149 11.94 -10.36 11.64
N MET A 150 11.60 -11.36 10.82
CA MET A 150 11.78 -12.76 11.21
C MET A 150 13.27 -13.14 11.30
N PRO A 151 13.63 -14.23 12.01
CA PRO A 151 15.02 -14.59 12.25
C PRO A 151 15.89 -14.68 10.99
N ARG A 152 15.47 -15.39 9.93
CA ARG A 152 16.32 -15.50 8.72
C ARG A 152 16.45 -14.16 7.99
N MET A 153 15.41 -13.33 7.98
CA MET A 153 15.53 -11.97 7.40
C MET A 153 16.51 -11.10 8.18
N LYS A 154 16.51 -11.22 9.52
CA LYS A 154 17.48 -10.52 10.37
C LYS A 154 18.92 -10.96 10.06
N ASP A 155 19.15 -12.26 9.93
CA ASP A 155 20.46 -12.82 9.58
C ASP A 155 20.88 -12.34 8.19
N PHE A 156 19.98 -12.41 7.20
CA PHE A 156 20.22 -11.91 5.84
C PHE A 156 20.67 -10.43 5.84
N LEU A 157 19.95 -9.55 6.54
CA LEU A 157 20.31 -8.13 6.62
C LEU A 157 21.62 -7.88 7.39
N SER A 158 21.97 -8.75 8.33
CA SER A 158 23.17 -8.61 9.16
C SER A 158 24.44 -9.13 8.48
N GLU A 159 24.29 -10.07 7.55
CA GLU A 159 25.41 -10.77 6.91
C GLU A 159 25.66 -10.33 5.47
N ASN A 160 24.72 -9.60 4.85
CA ASN A 160 24.80 -9.22 3.44
C ASN A 160 24.89 -7.70 3.26
N GLY A 161 25.89 -7.28 2.49
CA GLY A 161 26.01 -5.91 2.02
C GLY A 161 24.96 -5.58 0.95
N PRO A 162 24.50 -4.31 0.88
CA PRO A 162 24.95 -3.17 1.70
C PRO A 162 24.22 -2.99 3.03
N TRP A 163 23.27 -3.86 3.40
CA TRP A 163 22.39 -3.65 4.55
C TRP A 163 23.07 -3.84 5.91
N ASP A 164 24.09 -4.69 5.98
CA ASP A 164 24.95 -4.89 7.16
C ASP A 164 25.53 -3.56 7.68
N GLN A 165 25.82 -2.63 6.77
CA GLN A 165 26.31 -1.30 7.10
C GLN A 165 25.27 -0.48 7.86
N LEU A 166 23.98 -0.61 7.55
CA LEU A 166 22.91 0.12 8.25
C LEU A 166 22.88 -0.28 9.74
N ILE A 167 23.19 -1.53 10.04
CA ILE A 167 23.22 -2.07 11.40
C ILE A 167 24.52 -1.66 12.10
N THR A 168 25.66 -1.85 11.42
CA THR A 168 26.98 -1.48 11.94
C THR A 168 27.06 0.01 12.30
N ARG A 169 26.46 0.86 11.47
CA ARG A 169 26.38 2.31 11.65
C ARG A 169 25.26 2.75 12.60
N LYS A 170 24.42 1.81 13.07
CA LYS A 170 23.25 2.06 13.91
C LYS A 170 22.23 3.00 13.25
N ASN A 171 22.16 2.97 11.92
CA ASN A 171 21.09 3.64 11.19
C ASN A 171 19.74 2.96 11.43
N ILE A 172 19.76 1.62 11.48
CA ILE A 172 18.61 0.80 11.84
C ILE A 172 18.91 -0.05 13.08
N GLU A 173 17.86 -0.44 13.80
CA GLU A 173 17.91 -1.42 14.90
C GLU A 173 16.97 -2.58 14.59
N LEU A 174 17.52 -3.80 14.45
CA LEU A 174 16.74 -4.98 14.11
C LEU A 174 16.06 -5.57 15.35
N HIS A 175 14.74 -5.62 15.34
CA HIS A 175 13.91 -6.30 16.33
C HIS A 175 13.43 -7.63 15.76
N GLN A 176 13.94 -8.72 16.33
CA GLN A 176 13.50 -10.05 15.94
C GLN A 176 12.07 -10.30 16.42
N ILE A 177 11.25 -10.82 15.54
CA ILE A 177 9.87 -11.24 15.82
C ILE A 177 9.76 -12.76 15.72
N GLU A 178 8.68 -13.33 16.28
CA GLU A 178 8.47 -14.78 16.32
C GLU A 178 7.09 -15.10 15.73
N ASN A 179 7.01 -16.17 14.95
CA ASN A 179 5.76 -16.62 14.32
C ASN A 179 4.64 -16.76 15.37
N GLU A 180 3.46 -16.22 15.06
CA GLU A 180 2.26 -16.23 15.90
C GLU A 180 2.39 -15.57 17.28
N LYS A 181 3.57 -15.03 17.61
CA LYS A 181 3.78 -14.31 18.86
C LYS A 181 3.51 -12.84 18.63
N PRO A 182 2.52 -12.28 19.31
CA PRO A 182 2.19 -10.90 19.08
C PRO A 182 3.17 -9.94 19.77
N ILE A 183 3.32 -8.77 19.16
CA ILE A 183 4.10 -7.65 19.65
C ILE A 183 3.14 -6.50 19.93
N GLU A 184 3.16 -6.01 21.15
CA GLU A 184 2.44 -4.80 21.53
C GLU A 184 3.30 -3.58 21.17
N LEU A 185 2.77 -2.74 20.28
CA LEU A 185 3.45 -1.54 19.79
C LEU A 185 3.03 -0.30 20.56
N THR A 186 1.74 -0.21 20.85
CA THR A 186 1.11 0.75 21.76
C THR A 186 -0.01 0.03 22.49
N LYS A 187 -0.65 0.69 23.47
CA LYS A 187 -1.87 0.17 24.10
C LYS A 187 -3.02 -0.10 23.11
N ASN A 188 -2.96 0.49 21.92
CA ASN A 188 -3.99 0.39 20.89
C ASN A 188 -3.60 -0.57 19.78
N ILE A 189 -2.31 -0.85 19.56
CA ILE A 189 -1.84 -1.61 18.38
C ILE A 189 -1.04 -2.82 18.81
N LYS A 190 -1.44 -3.97 18.25
CA LYS A 190 -0.74 -5.24 18.35
C LYS A 190 -0.51 -5.81 16.95
N VAL A 191 0.68 -6.32 16.68
CA VAL A 191 1.03 -6.96 15.40
C VAL A 191 1.44 -8.40 15.66
N THR A 192 0.87 -9.34 14.90
CA THR A 192 1.19 -10.76 14.98
C THR A 192 1.66 -11.25 13.61
N PRO A 193 2.92 -11.68 13.45
CA PRO A 193 3.37 -12.29 12.21
C PRO A 193 2.76 -13.69 12.06
N LEU A 194 2.49 -14.09 10.82
CA LEU A 194 1.99 -15.40 10.44
C LEU A 194 2.85 -15.89 9.28
N ILE A 195 3.62 -16.97 9.45
CA ILE A 195 4.36 -17.58 8.34
C ILE A 195 3.36 -18.02 7.27
N VAL A 196 3.65 -17.67 6.02
CA VAL A 196 2.89 -18.04 4.83
C VAL A 196 3.82 -18.75 3.85
N PRO A 197 3.33 -19.72 3.06
CA PRO A 197 4.16 -20.37 2.06
C PRO A 197 4.49 -19.36 0.97
N HIS A 198 5.77 -19.03 0.83
CA HIS A 198 6.25 -18.33 -0.33
C HIS A 198 7.70 -18.73 -0.59
N ARG A 199 8.33 -18.21 -1.65
CA ARG A 199 9.73 -18.51 -2.00
C ARG A 199 10.69 -18.10 -0.88
N ASP A 200 10.92 -19.02 0.04
CA ASP A 200 11.75 -18.84 1.23
C ASP A 200 13.25 -18.95 0.90
N GLU A 201 13.75 -18.16 -0.07
CA GLU A 201 15.15 -18.20 -0.52
C GLU A 201 16.10 -17.67 0.56
N TYR A 202 16.01 -16.37 0.85
CA TYR A 202 16.89 -15.67 1.79
C TYR A 202 16.24 -15.38 3.15
N SER A 203 14.91 -15.46 3.25
CA SER A 203 14.17 -15.26 4.49
C SER A 203 12.95 -16.19 4.56
N GLU A 204 12.31 -16.24 5.72
CA GLU A 204 10.89 -16.61 5.77
C GLU A 204 10.04 -15.58 5.03
N THR A 205 8.85 -15.99 4.58
CA THR A 205 7.76 -15.06 4.26
C THR A 205 6.67 -15.09 5.30
N VAL A 206 6.24 -13.89 5.72
CA VAL A 206 5.14 -13.72 6.67
C VAL A 206 4.06 -12.80 6.13
N GLY A 207 2.82 -13.07 6.52
CA GLY A 207 1.79 -12.06 6.61
C GLY A 207 1.70 -11.48 8.02
N TYR A 208 0.90 -10.44 8.20
CA TYR A 208 0.68 -9.78 9.48
C TYR A 208 -0.80 -9.69 9.81
N ARG A 209 -1.16 -10.10 11.03
CA ARG A 209 -2.43 -9.69 11.66
C ARG A 209 -2.18 -8.45 12.50
N ILE A 210 -2.85 -7.37 12.16
CA ILE A 210 -2.75 -6.06 12.80
C ILE A 210 -4.05 -5.83 13.57
N THR A 211 -3.97 -5.71 14.88
CA THR A 211 -5.12 -5.50 15.76
C THR A 211 -5.08 -4.10 16.32
N GLY A 212 -6.15 -3.34 16.10
CA GLY A 212 -6.38 -2.05 16.74
C GLY A 212 -7.36 -2.12 17.91
N PRO A 213 -7.81 -0.96 18.40
CA PRO A 213 -8.75 -0.88 19.51
C PRO A 213 -10.15 -1.40 19.15
N ASN A 214 -10.58 -1.32 17.88
CA ASN A 214 -11.96 -1.65 17.49
C ASN A 214 -12.05 -2.68 16.37
N LYS A 215 -11.02 -2.74 15.52
CA LYS A 215 -10.98 -3.56 14.32
C LYS A 215 -9.61 -4.20 14.13
N SER A 216 -9.55 -5.12 13.19
CA SER A 216 -8.32 -5.82 12.84
C SER A 216 -8.20 -6.03 11.34
N ALA A 217 -6.95 -6.18 10.90
CA ALA A 217 -6.62 -6.46 9.53
C ALA A 217 -5.69 -7.68 9.42
N LEU A 218 -5.85 -8.41 8.33
CA LEU A 218 -4.89 -9.39 7.84
C LEU A 218 -4.20 -8.80 6.62
N PHE A 219 -2.87 -8.84 6.57
CA PHE A 219 -2.06 -8.39 5.45
C PHE A 219 -1.15 -9.52 4.98
N ILE A 220 -1.46 -10.09 3.83
CA ILE A 220 -0.68 -11.14 3.16
C ILE A 220 -0.46 -10.66 1.72
N PRO A 221 0.53 -9.78 1.48
CA PRO A 221 0.76 -9.21 0.15
C PRO A 221 1.30 -10.26 -0.83
N ASP A 222 2.00 -11.28 -0.34
CA ASP A 222 2.67 -12.27 -1.16
C ASP A 222 2.53 -13.69 -0.57
N ILE A 223 2.04 -14.63 -1.36
CA ILE A 223 1.83 -16.04 -0.98
C ILE A 223 1.78 -16.94 -2.22
N ASP A 224 2.30 -18.17 -2.13
CA ASP A 224 2.30 -19.15 -3.22
C ASP A 224 0.90 -19.53 -3.72
N LYS A 225 0.13 -20.23 -2.87
CA LYS A 225 -1.23 -20.71 -3.12
C LYS A 225 -1.88 -20.93 -1.76
N TRP A 226 -3.19 -20.68 -1.66
CA TRP A 226 -3.94 -20.85 -0.42
C TRP A 226 -3.87 -22.29 0.11
N GLU A 227 -3.83 -23.28 -0.78
CA GLU A 227 -3.80 -24.71 -0.45
C GLU A 227 -2.46 -25.19 0.11
N LYS A 228 -1.37 -24.44 -0.15
CA LYS A 228 -0.05 -24.76 0.41
C LYS A 228 0.09 -24.26 1.84
N TRP A 229 -0.80 -23.38 2.30
CA TRP A 229 -0.73 -22.83 3.64
C TRP A 229 -1.27 -23.86 4.63
N ASP A 230 -0.58 -24.04 5.75
CA ASP A 230 -1.00 -24.91 6.85
C ASP A 230 -2.25 -24.38 7.58
N LYS A 231 -2.70 -23.16 7.24
CA LYS A 231 -3.92 -22.54 7.73
C LYS A 231 -4.98 -22.42 6.65
N ASN A 232 -6.23 -22.42 7.11
CA ASN A 232 -7.35 -22.11 6.26
C ASN A 232 -7.55 -20.59 6.15
N ILE A 233 -7.26 -20.03 4.97
CA ILE A 233 -7.45 -18.60 4.68
C ILE A 233 -8.88 -18.11 4.96
N ILE A 234 -9.92 -18.93 4.74
CA ILE A 234 -11.31 -18.55 5.03
C ILE A 234 -11.50 -18.32 6.53
N ASP A 235 -10.89 -19.14 7.37
CA ASP A 235 -10.99 -18.98 8.82
C ASP A 235 -10.16 -17.80 9.33
N GLU A 236 -9.06 -17.46 8.67
CA GLU A 236 -8.32 -16.22 8.97
C GLU A 236 -9.09 -14.96 8.55
N ILE A 237 -9.78 -14.96 7.40
CA ILE A 237 -10.64 -13.84 6.97
C ILE A 237 -11.76 -13.57 7.98
N LYS A 238 -12.39 -14.63 8.53
CA LYS A 238 -13.46 -14.47 9.53
C LYS A 238 -12.99 -13.81 10.83
N LYS A 239 -11.69 -13.89 11.15
CA LYS A 239 -11.10 -13.33 12.38
C LYS A 239 -10.80 -11.84 12.28
N VAL A 240 -10.93 -11.25 11.09
CA VAL A 240 -10.55 -9.85 10.84
C VAL A 240 -11.69 -9.04 10.23
N ASP A 241 -11.53 -7.72 10.21
CA ASP A 241 -12.46 -6.78 9.58
C ASP A 241 -12.01 -6.42 8.15
N TYR A 242 -10.71 -6.52 7.89
CA TYR A 242 -10.09 -6.26 6.59
C TYR A 242 -9.07 -7.35 6.28
N ALA A 243 -9.07 -7.86 5.04
CA ALA A 243 -8.10 -8.84 4.58
C ALA A 243 -7.45 -8.33 3.28
N PHE A 244 -6.25 -7.77 3.40
CA PHE A 244 -5.40 -7.33 2.30
C PHE A 244 -4.64 -8.54 1.77
N LEU A 245 -5.08 -9.09 0.63
CA LEU A 245 -4.62 -10.39 0.12
C LEU A 245 -3.92 -10.24 -1.24
N ASP A 246 -2.89 -11.08 -1.44
CA ASP A 246 -2.15 -11.25 -2.69
C ASP A 246 -3.12 -11.38 -3.88
N ALA A 247 -2.87 -10.55 -4.87
CA ALA A 247 -3.58 -10.50 -6.12
C ALA A 247 -2.62 -10.20 -7.27
N THR A 248 -1.40 -10.72 -7.19
CA THR A 248 -0.30 -10.47 -8.13
C THR A 248 -0.77 -10.60 -9.57
N PHE A 249 -1.49 -11.69 -9.88
CA PHE A 249 -2.10 -11.87 -11.19
C PHE A 249 -3.61 -12.06 -11.06
N TYR A 250 -4.36 -11.44 -11.97
CA TYR A 250 -5.78 -11.72 -12.17
C TYR A 250 -5.99 -13.14 -12.69
N SER A 251 -5.22 -13.56 -13.70
CA SER A 251 -5.28 -14.91 -14.28
C SER A 251 -3.99 -15.29 -15.02
N GLY A 252 -3.82 -16.58 -15.32
CA GLY A 252 -2.70 -17.07 -16.12
C GLY A 252 -2.59 -16.46 -17.53
N LYS A 253 -3.65 -15.84 -18.08
CA LYS A 253 -3.62 -15.17 -19.40
C LYS A 253 -2.66 -13.99 -19.46
N GLU A 254 -2.28 -13.43 -18.32
CA GLU A 254 -1.32 -12.32 -18.26
C GLU A 254 0.12 -12.76 -18.55
N ILE A 255 0.38 -14.06 -18.40
CA ILE A 255 1.72 -14.62 -18.31
C ILE A 255 1.99 -15.42 -19.58
N ASN A 256 2.40 -14.70 -20.62
CA ASN A 256 2.56 -15.26 -21.98
C ASN A 256 3.81 -16.14 -22.19
N SER A 257 4.65 -16.34 -21.16
CA SER A 257 6.01 -16.89 -21.35
C SER A 257 6.45 -17.96 -20.36
N ARG A 258 5.61 -18.35 -19.40
CA ARG A 258 5.94 -19.35 -18.38
C ARG A 258 4.84 -20.40 -18.28
N ASP A 259 5.23 -21.59 -17.85
CA ASP A 259 4.27 -22.59 -17.41
C ASP A 259 3.49 -22.03 -16.22
N ILE A 260 2.17 -21.92 -16.40
CA ILE A 260 1.22 -21.35 -15.43
C ILE A 260 1.27 -22.14 -14.11
N SER A 261 1.55 -23.44 -14.16
CA SER A 261 1.64 -24.30 -12.97
C SER A 261 2.81 -23.95 -12.05
N GLN A 262 3.83 -23.27 -12.59
CA GLN A 262 5.05 -22.89 -11.87
C GLN A 262 4.97 -21.48 -11.27
N ILE A 263 3.80 -20.84 -11.33
CA ILE A 263 3.60 -19.46 -10.90
C ILE A 263 3.07 -19.50 -9.47
N PRO A 264 3.90 -19.12 -8.49
CA PRO A 264 3.57 -19.29 -7.10
C PRO A 264 2.84 -18.05 -6.59
N HIS A 265 1.65 -17.79 -7.14
CA HIS A 265 0.68 -16.85 -6.57
C HIS A 265 -0.75 -17.35 -6.83
N PRO A 266 -1.70 -17.18 -5.89
CA PRO A 266 -3.11 -17.41 -6.17
C PRO A 266 -3.60 -16.37 -7.17
N PHE A 267 -4.22 -16.81 -8.26
CA PHE A 267 -4.86 -15.87 -9.17
C PHE A 267 -6.10 -15.27 -8.53
N ILE A 268 -6.47 -14.05 -8.92
CA ILE A 268 -7.74 -13.45 -8.48
C ILE A 268 -8.89 -14.40 -8.84
N VAL A 269 -8.93 -14.94 -10.05
CA VAL A 269 -10.01 -15.87 -10.47
C VAL A 269 -10.07 -17.14 -9.62
N GLU A 270 -8.93 -17.67 -9.16
CA GLU A 270 -8.88 -18.82 -8.25
C GLU A 270 -9.39 -18.44 -6.86
N SER A 271 -8.99 -17.26 -6.37
CA SER A 271 -9.44 -16.72 -5.09
C SER A 271 -10.95 -16.45 -5.08
N LEU A 272 -11.51 -15.94 -6.18
CA LEU A 272 -12.96 -15.74 -6.32
C LEU A 272 -13.74 -17.05 -6.20
N ASP A 273 -13.26 -18.14 -6.79
CA ASP A 273 -13.88 -19.46 -6.67
C ASP A 273 -13.72 -20.02 -5.25
N LYS A 274 -12.53 -19.90 -4.65
CA LYS A 274 -12.25 -20.32 -3.27
C LYS A 274 -13.19 -19.66 -2.26
N PHE A 275 -13.51 -18.38 -2.47
CA PHE A 275 -14.29 -17.55 -1.55
C PHE A 275 -15.76 -17.42 -1.96
N LYS A 276 -16.24 -18.15 -2.98
CA LYS A 276 -17.58 -17.97 -3.54
C LYS A 276 -18.73 -18.18 -2.55
N ASP A 277 -18.54 -19.06 -1.57
CA ASP A 277 -19.56 -19.41 -0.56
C ASP A 277 -19.54 -18.47 0.66
N LEU A 278 -18.62 -17.50 0.70
CA LEU A 278 -18.62 -16.47 1.73
C LEU A 278 -19.86 -15.57 1.60
N SER A 279 -20.36 -15.10 2.75
CA SER A 279 -21.41 -14.09 2.77
C SER A 279 -20.92 -12.80 2.11
N LYS A 280 -21.86 -11.96 1.64
CA LYS A 280 -21.52 -10.65 1.08
C LYS A 280 -20.70 -9.79 2.05
N GLN A 281 -20.97 -9.90 3.35
CA GLN A 281 -20.23 -9.18 4.38
C GLN A 281 -18.77 -9.65 4.48
N GLU A 282 -18.53 -10.97 4.46
CA GLU A 282 -17.17 -11.52 4.50
C GLU A 282 -16.40 -11.22 3.21
N LYS A 283 -17.04 -11.32 2.03
CA LYS A 283 -16.42 -10.94 0.75
C LYS A 283 -15.96 -9.48 0.75
N ASN A 284 -16.77 -8.58 1.32
CA ASN A 284 -16.45 -7.15 1.40
C ASN A 284 -15.27 -6.83 2.33
N LYS A 285 -14.84 -7.76 3.19
CA LYS A 285 -13.61 -7.61 3.98
C LYS A 285 -12.36 -7.80 3.12
N ILE A 286 -12.45 -8.56 2.03
CA ILE A 286 -11.31 -8.93 1.19
C ILE A 286 -10.99 -7.77 0.25
N ILE A 287 -9.75 -7.31 0.32
CA ILE A 287 -9.18 -6.22 -0.46
C ILE A 287 -7.95 -6.77 -1.16
N PHE A 288 -8.05 -6.99 -2.47
CA PHE A 288 -6.94 -7.46 -3.28
C PHE A 288 -5.86 -6.38 -3.39
N ILE A 289 -4.58 -6.75 -3.28
CA ILE A 289 -3.41 -5.85 -3.33
C ILE A 289 -2.22 -6.57 -4.00
N HIS A 290 -1.07 -5.89 -4.15
CA HIS A 290 0.16 -6.48 -4.69
C HIS A 290 0.09 -6.83 -6.18
N PHE A 291 -0.49 -5.94 -6.99
CA PHE A 291 -0.75 -6.21 -8.40
C PHE A 291 0.50 -6.18 -9.28
N ASN A 292 0.70 -7.22 -10.09
CA ASN A 292 1.67 -7.15 -11.17
C ASN A 292 1.30 -6.05 -12.15
N HIS A 293 2.29 -5.45 -12.82
CA HIS A 293 2.06 -4.40 -13.81
C HIS A 293 1.13 -4.80 -14.98
N THR A 294 0.93 -6.10 -15.22
CA THR A 294 0.01 -6.63 -16.25
C THR A 294 -1.43 -6.75 -15.77
N ASN A 295 -1.67 -6.65 -14.46
CA ASN A 295 -2.95 -7.00 -13.88
C ASN A 295 -4.04 -6.02 -14.33
N PRO A 296 -5.07 -6.48 -15.07
CA PRO A 296 -6.09 -5.61 -15.62
C PRO A 296 -6.91 -4.90 -14.54
N VAL A 297 -6.94 -5.40 -13.31
CA VAL A 297 -7.69 -4.77 -12.21
C VAL A 297 -7.08 -3.43 -11.78
N ILE A 298 -5.81 -3.15 -12.14
CA ILE A 298 -5.19 -1.84 -11.89
C ILE A 298 -5.94 -0.74 -12.65
N ASN A 299 -6.50 -1.05 -13.82
CA ASN A 299 -7.42 -0.14 -14.50
C ASN A 299 -8.82 -0.30 -13.89
N SER A 300 -9.26 0.67 -13.09
CA SER A 300 -10.58 0.63 -12.43
C SER A 300 -11.76 0.53 -13.41
N THR A 301 -11.56 0.88 -14.69
CA THR A 301 -12.58 0.79 -15.74
C THR A 301 -12.59 -0.52 -16.54
N SER A 302 -11.64 -1.43 -16.28
CA SER A 302 -11.59 -2.73 -16.95
C SER A 302 -12.78 -3.63 -16.58
N GLU A 303 -13.09 -4.58 -17.45
CA GLU A 303 -14.15 -5.55 -17.18
C GLU A 303 -13.77 -6.46 -16.00
N GLU A 304 -12.49 -6.77 -15.83
CA GLU A 304 -11.95 -7.53 -14.71
C GLU A 304 -12.16 -6.80 -13.37
N SER A 305 -11.86 -5.50 -13.31
CA SER A 305 -12.11 -4.67 -12.13
C SER A 305 -13.60 -4.61 -11.77
N LYS A 306 -14.46 -4.37 -12.77
CA LYS A 306 -15.92 -4.37 -12.60
C LYS A 306 -16.44 -5.73 -12.15
N PHE A 307 -15.89 -6.81 -12.68
CA PHE A 307 -16.27 -8.16 -12.31
C PHE A 307 -15.94 -8.45 -10.84
N VAL A 308 -14.70 -8.22 -10.41
CA VAL A 308 -14.26 -8.43 -9.01
C VAL A 308 -15.15 -7.66 -8.04
N THR A 309 -15.41 -6.38 -8.33
CA THR A 309 -16.27 -5.53 -7.49
C THR A 309 -17.73 -5.96 -7.50
N SER A 310 -18.26 -6.42 -8.65
CA SER A 310 -19.63 -6.96 -8.75
C SER A 310 -19.83 -8.22 -7.91
N GLN A 311 -18.77 -9.00 -7.70
CA GLN A 311 -18.80 -10.20 -6.85
C GLN A 311 -18.72 -9.88 -5.35
N GLY A 312 -18.57 -8.60 -4.98
CA GLY A 312 -18.57 -8.13 -3.59
C GLY A 312 -17.19 -8.02 -2.94
N TYR A 313 -16.11 -8.18 -3.70
CA TYR A 313 -14.73 -7.98 -3.24
C TYR A 313 -14.27 -6.54 -3.49
N ARG A 314 -13.17 -6.14 -2.85
CA ARG A 314 -12.58 -4.80 -3.02
C ARG A 314 -11.21 -4.91 -3.69
N ILE A 315 -10.81 -3.84 -4.37
CA ILE A 315 -9.49 -3.66 -4.98
C ILE A 315 -8.80 -2.53 -4.22
N ALA A 316 -7.54 -2.73 -3.83
CA ALA A 316 -6.77 -1.74 -3.10
C ALA A 316 -6.55 -0.47 -3.94
N GLU A 317 -6.78 0.69 -3.32
CA GLU A 317 -6.48 1.99 -3.88
C GLU A 317 -5.57 2.78 -2.91
N ILE A 318 -4.47 3.33 -3.43
CA ILE A 318 -3.53 4.14 -2.64
C ILE A 318 -4.25 5.29 -1.93
N GLU A 319 -3.77 5.65 -0.74
CA GLU A 319 -4.31 6.68 0.15
C GLU A 319 -5.71 6.36 0.72
N THR A 320 -6.27 5.18 0.45
CA THR A 320 -7.49 4.73 1.14
C THR A 320 -7.20 4.46 2.61
N VAL A 321 -8.00 5.07 3.49
CA VAL A 321 -7.87 4.95 4.95
C VAL A 321 -9.00 4.09 5.53
N PHE A 322 -8.62 3.20 6.46
CA PHE A 322 -9.49 2.28 7.16
C PHE A 322 -9.34 2.51 8.66
N ASP A 323 -10.45 2.59 9.38
CA ASP A 323 -10.41 2.62 10.85
C ASP A 323 -9.86 1.31 11.38
N LEU A 324 -9.02 1.38 12.40
CA LEU A 324 -8.44 0.23 13.09
C LEU A 324 -8.85 0.25 14.57
#